data_AF-A0A928FQY9-F1
#
_entry.id   AF-A0A928FQY9-F1
#
_cell.length_a   1.000
_cell.length_b   1.000
_cell.length_c   1.000
_cell.angle_alpha   90.00
_cell.angle_beta   90.00
_cell.angle_gamma   90.00
#
_symmetry.space_group_name_H-M   'P 1'
#
loop_
_entity.id
_entity.type
_entity.pdbx_description
1 polymer ?
#
loop_
_entity_poly.entity_id
_entity_poly.type
_entity_poly.pdbx_seq_one_letter_code
_entity_poly.pdbx_strand_id
1 'polypeptide(L)'
;MKNKAVLYHIFGLFLCPLFFVSMFTVIFSVATVNYEYLPAWLDGMGVLFYNLAAYAGEFAMFFAVGGFAFALSQKKAGASVFSGVIAMFHASLLPFVQFFVRSAFLIPISTEMILAEYLYEDYINAAAASIKAVVALAVCALTFAFFKLTKRESRFMRPYIAPFSVPSVAALIVGGALALLDTVTFTFGGFYEGEDFAALGVKLAIALLTYAVIILGARTQKYFLGAKD
;
A
#
# COMPACT_ATOMS: atom_id res chain seq x y z
N MET A 1 18.01 22.01 4.61
CA MET A 1 16.68 21.45 4.28
C MET A 1 16.72 20.35 3.21
N LYS A 2 17.56 20.43 2.16
CA LYS A 2 17.63 19.42 1.07
C LYS A 2 17.95 17.98 1.54
N ASN A 3 18.89 17.79 2.47
CA ASN A 3 19.29 16.46 2.94
C ASN A 3 18.15 15.67 3.62
N LYS A 4 17.23 16.35 4.31
CA LYS A 4 16.09 15.68 4.98
C LYS A 4 15.06 15.18 3.97
N ALA A 5 14.80 15.93 2.89
CA ALA A 5 13.86 15.54 1.84
C ALA A 5 14.36 14.33 1.03
N VAL A 6 15.67 14.30 0.74
CA VAL A 6 16.33 13.15 0.10
C VAL A 6 16.26 11.91 0.99
N LEU A 7 16.53 12.04 2.29
CA LEU A 7 16.43 10.93 3.24
C LEU A 7 15.03 10.32 3.25
N TYR A 8 14.00 11.17 3.28
CA TYR A 8 12.62 10.71 3.31
C TYR A 8 12.16 10.07 2.02
N HIS A 9 12.38 10.76 0.89
CA HIS A 9 11.86 10.29 -0.39
C HIS A 9 12.63 9.08 -0.88
N ILE A 10 13.97 9.08 -0.80
CA ILE A 10 14.77 7.98 -1.32
C ILE A 10 14.83 6.82 -0.31
N PHE A 11 15.24 7.07 0.93
CA PHE A 11 15.40 5.97 1.90
C PHE A 11 14.07 5.52 2.51
N GLY A 12 13.19 6.46 2.87
CA GLY A 12 11.92 6.14 3.51
C GLY A 12 10.86 5.61 2.54
N LEU A 13 10.58 6.36 1.48
CA LEU A 13 9.47 6.05 0.57
C LEU A 13 9.82 5.04 -0.51
N PHE A 14 11.09 4.88 -0.91
CA PHE A 14 11.49 3.92 -1.96
C PHE A 14 12.24 2.71 -1.41
N LEU A 15 13.36 2.92 -0.73
CA LEU A 15 14.25 1.81 -0.33
C LEU A 15 13.64 0.91 0.75
N CYS A 16 12.91 1.48 1.72
CA CYS A 16 12.30 0.70 2.79
C CYS A 16 11.20 -0.26 2.26
N PRO A 17 10.21 0.19 1.46
CA PRO A 17 9.28 -0.71 0.78
C PRO A 17 9.98 -1.76 -0.09
N LEU A 18 10.95 -1.34 -0.91
CA LEU A 18 11.70 -2.23 -1.79
C LEU A 18 12.42 -3.33 -1.00
N PHE A 19 13.03 -2.97 0.13
CA PHE A 19 13.70 -3.91 1.03
C PHE A 19 12.72 -4.93 1.59
N PHE A 20 11.59 -4.51 2.19
CA PHE A 20 10.63 -5.44 2.77
C PHE A 20 9.99 -6.36 1.72
N VAL A 21 9.59 -5.79 0.58
CA VAL A 21 9.04 -6.55 -0.54
C VAL A 21 10.05 -7.59 -1.03
N SER A 22 11.31 -7.20 -1.25
CA SER A 22 12.35 -8.12 -1.71
C SER A 22 12.65 -9.18 -0.66
N MET A 23 12.79 -8.79 0.61
CA MET A 23 13.07 -9.69 1.73
C MET A 23 11.97 -10.75 1.88
N PHE A 24 10.69 -10.36 1.91
CA PHE A 24 9.58 -11.32 2.01
C PHE A 24 9.51 -12.22 0.78
N THR A 25 9.77 -11.68 -0.42
CA THR A 25 9.82 -12.49 -1.65
C THR A 25 10.96 -13.51 -1.63
N VAL A 26 12.14 -13.13 -1.11
CA VAL A 26 13.28 -14.06 -0.93
C VAL A 26 12.91 -15.14 0.09
N ILE A 27 12.35 -14.78 1.24
CA ILE A 27 11.96 -15.76 2.26
C ILE A 27 10.93 -16.74 1.70
N PHE A 28 9.91 -16.23 1.01
CA PHE A 28 8.94 -17.07 0.28
C PHE A 28 9.66 -18.02 -0.69
N SER A 29 10.53 -17.49 -1.55
CA SER A 29 11.20 -18.30 -2.58
C SER A 29 12.09 -19.38 -1.96
N VAL A 30 12.81 -19.06 -0.88
CA VAL A 30 13.64 -20.02 -0.13
C VAL A 30 12.76 -21.09 0.54
N ALA A 31 11.63 -20.71 1.12
CA ALA A 31 10.69 -21.66 1.72
C ALA A 31 10.12 -22.61 0.66
N THR A 32 9.77 -22.11 -0.52
CA THR A 32 9.28 -22.90 -1.65
C THR A 32 10.34 -23.87 -2.19
N VAL A 33 11.58 -23.42 -2.34
CA VAL A 33 12.70 -24.28 -2.80
C VAL A 33 12.97 -25.42 -1.81
N ASN A 34 12.81 -25.17 -0.51
CA ASN A 34 13.11 -26.13 0.55
C ASN A 34 11.86 -26.77 1.14
N TYR A 35 10.74 -26.76 0.41
CA TYR A 35 9.44 -27.21 0.93
C TYR A 35 9.48 -28.63 1.50
N GLU A 36 10.17 -29.56 0.83
CA GLU A 36 10.32 -30.96 1.29
C GLU A 36 11.08 -31.09 2.62
N TYR A 37 11.86 -30.07 3.00
CA TYR A 37 12.65 -30.04 4.23
C TYR A 37 12.03 -29.13 5.29
N LEU A 38 10.93 -28.44 4.98
CA LEU A 38 10.24 -27.59 5.95
C LEU A 38 9.50 -28.48 6.97
N PRO A 39 9.68 -28.24 8.28
CA PRO A 39 8.82 -28.84 9.28
C PRO A 39 7.34 -28.58 8.97
N ALA A 40 6.46 -29.57 9.14
CA ALA A 40 5.03 -29.45 8.81
C ALA A 40 4.32 -28.26 9.52
N TRP A 41 4.81 -27.82 10.69
CA TRP A 41 4.29 -26.63 11.37
C TRP A 41 4.62 -25.30 10.65
N LEU A 42 5.48 -25.35 9.63
CA LEU A 42 5.87 -24.23 8.76
C LEU A 42 5.24 -24.28 7.36
N ASP A 43 4.39 -25.27 7.05
CA ASP A 43 3.77 -25.39 5.72
C ASP A 43 3.05 -24.11 5.26
N GLY A 44 2.46 -23.35 6.18
CA GLY A 44 1.79 -22.08 5.90
C GLY A 44 2.72 -20.86 5.74
N MET A 45 4.02 -20.98 6.03
CA MET A 45 4.94 -19.83 5.99
C MET A 45 5.13 -19.28 4.58
N GLY A 46 5.20 -20.15 3.56
CA GLY A 46 5.36 -19.70 2.17
C GLY A 46 4.24 -18.74 1.77
N VAL A 47 2.99 -19.18 1.97
CA VAL A 47 1.79 -18.37 1.68
C VAL A 47 1.77 -17.09 2.51
N LEU A 48 2.15 -17.14 3.79
CA LEU A 48 2.25 -15.96 4.64
C LEU A 48 3.24 -14.93 4.07
N PHE A 49 4.46 -15.34 3.70
CA PHE A 49 5.47 -14.42 3.17
C PHE A 49 5.13 -13.89 1.78
N TYR A 50 4.47 -14.70 0.95
CA TYR A 50 3.90 -14.24 -0.32
C TYR A 50 2.91 -13.09 -0.09
N ASN A 51 1.94 -13.29 0.82
CA ASN A 51 0.94 -12.27 1.15
C ASN A 51 1.55 -11.03 1.81
N LEU A 52 2.53 -11.21 2.72
CA LEU A 52 3.24 -10.09 3.35
C LEU A 52 4.01 -9.23 2.34
N ALA A 53 4.60 -9.84 1.30
CA ALA A 53 5.24 -9.09 0.23
C ALA A 53 4.22 -8.18 -0.49
N ALA A 54 3.04 -8.73 -0.83
CA ALA A 54 1.97 -7.97 -1.46
C ALA A 54 1.46 -6.81 -0.57
N TYR A 55 1.20 -7.07 0.72
CA TYR A 55 0.75 -6.05 1.66
C TYR A 55 1.79 -4.96 1.91
N ALA A 56 3.09 -5.30 1.95
CA ALA A 56 4.15 -4.30 2.05
C ALA A 56 4.13 -3.33 0.86
N GLY A 57 3.87 -3.83 -0.35
CA GLY A 57 3.68 -3.01 -1.54
C GLY A 57 2.46 -2.08 -1.44
N GLU A 58 1.31 -2.62 -1.02
CA GLU A 58 0.09 -1.83 -0.84
C GLU A 58 0.25 -0.74 0.22
N PHE A 59 0.86 -1.06 1.36
CA PHE A 59 1.10 -0.07 2.41
C PHE A 59 2.05 1.03 1.97
N ALA A 60 3.08 0.73 1.19
CA ALA A 60 3.97 1.75 0.64
C ALA A 60 3.23 2.71 -0.31
N MET A 61 2.37 2.17 -1.19
CA MET A 61 1.50 2.97 -2.04
C MET A 61 0.59 3.87 -1.21
N PHE A 62 -0.14 3.33 -0.22
CA PHE A 62 -1.05 4.11 0.62
C PHE A 62 -0.33 5.15 1.48
N PHE A 63 0.89 4.86 1.92
CA PHE A 63 1.73 5.82 2.61
C PHE A 63 2.05 7.03 1.70
N ALA A 64 2.40 6.78 0.43
CA ALA A 64 2.62 7.84 -0.56
C ALA A 64 1.34 8.63 -0.88
N VAL A 65 0.17 7.97 -0.93
CA VAL A 65 -1.15 8.63 -1.02
C VAL A 65 -1.39 9.58 0.16
N GLY A 66 -1.02 9.17 1.37
CA GLY A 66 -1.06 10.05 2.55
C GLY A 66 -0.21 11.30 2.39
N GLY A 67 1.02 11.14 1.89
CA GLY A 67 1.90 12.26 1.56
C GLY A 67 1.32 13.19 0.49
N PHE A 68 0.70 12.62 -0.55
CA PHE A 68 -0.03 13.36 -1.58
C PHE A 68 -1.15 14.20 -0.97
N ALA A 69 -2.04 13.58 -0.17
CA ALA A 69 -3.18 14.25 0.44
C ALA A 69 -2.76 15.45 1.30
N PHE A 70 -1.68 15.28 2.07
CA PHE A 70 -1.13 16.37 2.88
C PHE A 70 -0.56 17.48 2.01
N ALA A 71 0.31 17.17 1.04
CA ALA A 71 0.91 18.16 0.16
C ALA A 71 -0.14 18.96 -0.63
N LEU A 72 -1.20 18.29 -1.08
CA LEU A 72 -2.35 18.92 -1.72
C LEU A 72 -3.07 19.89 -0.79
N SER A 73 -3.34 19.50 0.47
CA SER A 73 -3.96 20.37 1.46
C SER A 73 -3.16 21.64 1.75
N GLN A 74 -1.83 21.56 1.63
CA GLN A 74 -0.90 22.67 1.79
C GLN A 74 -0.68 23.48 0.50
N LYS A 75 -1.42 23.19 -0.57
CA LYS A 75 -1.29 23.83 -1.90
C LYS A 75 0.13 23.74 -2.49
N LYS A 76 0.92 22.74 -2.09
CA LYS A 76 2.28 22.52 -2.61
C LYS A 76 2.23 21.59 -3.83
N ALA A 77 1.91 22.14 -4.99
CA ALA A 77 1.68 21.38 -6.23
C ALA A 77 2.82 20.42 -6.58
N GLY A 78 4.09 20.88 -6.56
CA GLY A 78 5.23 20.03 -6.89
C GLY A 78 5.39 18.82 -5.95
N ALA A 79 5.23 19.02 -4.64
CA ALA A 79 5.31 17.94 -3.65
C ALA A 79 4.12 16.96 -3.77
N SER A 80 2.95 17.47 -4.14
CA SER A 80 1.75 16.65 -4.41
C SER A 80 1.99 15.76 -5.63
N VAL A 81 2.35 16.33 -6.77
CA VAL A 81 2.61 15.56 -8.01
C VAL A 81 3.69 14.51 -7.76
N PHE A 82 4.79 14.89 -7.11
CA PHE A 82 5.86 13.95 -6.80
C PHE A 82 5.39 12.77 -5.93
N SER A 83 4.64 13.03 -4.84
CA SER A 83 4.11 11.96 -3.98
C SER A 83 3.11 11.06 -4.71
N GLY A 84 2.31 11.63 -5.63
CA GLY A 84 1.39 10.87 -6.48
C GLY A 84 2.12 9.97 -7.48
N VAL A 85 3.18 10.48 -8.12
CA VAL A 85 4.03 9.67 -9.00
C VAL A 85 4.70 8.54 -8.22
N ILE A 86 5.16 8.79 -6.99
CA ILE A 86 5.71 7.73 -6.13
C ILE A 86 4.64 6.67 -5.82
N ALA A 87 3.43 7.06 -5.47
CA ALA A 87 2.36 6.11 -5.18
C ALA A 87 2.07 5.21 -6.39
N MET A 88 1.98 5.78 -7.59
CA MET A 88 1.82 5.03 -8.84
C MET A 88 3.02 4.12 -9.12
N PHE A 89 4.23 4.60 -8.90
CA PHE A 89 5.44 3.80 -9.08
C PHE A 89 5.43 2.57 -8.16
N HIS A 90 5.03 2.73 -6.89
CA HIS A 90 4.93 1.61 -5.95
C HIS A 90 3.85 0.62 -6.37
N ALA A 91 2.70 1.13 -6.81
CA ALA A 91 1.58 0.30 -7.27
C ALA A 91 1.91 -0.50 -8.54
N SER A 92 2.67 0.08 -9.47
CA SER A 92 2.95 -0.52 -10.77
C SER A 92 4.24 -1.33 -10.78
N LEU A 93 5.34 -0.83 -10.19
CA LEU A 93 6.67 -1.43 -10.37
C LEU A 93 7.01 -2.50 -9.32
N LEU A 94 6.63 -2.30 -8.05
CA LEU A 94 7.04 -3.25 -7.00
C LEU A 94 6.55 -4.68 -7.21
N PRO A 95 5.34 -4.94 -7.75
CA PRO A 95 4.95 -6.30 -8.12
C PRO A 95 5.86 -6.93 -9.19
N PHE A 96 6.37 -6.14 -10.16
CA PHE A 96 7.37 -6.65 -11.11
C PHE A 96 8.73 -6.93 -10.46
N VAL A 97 9.10 -6.17 -9.42
CA VAL A 97 10.29 -6.49 -8.61
C VAL A 97 10.11 -7.82 -7.88
N GLN A 98 8.91 -8.09 -7.33
CA GLN A 98 8.60 -9.39 -6.73
C GLN A 98 8.77 -10.52 -7.74
N PHE A 99 8.22 -10.36 -8.95
CA PHE A 99 8.39 -11.34 -10.02
C PHE A 99 9.87 -11.58 -10.35
N PHE A 100 10.65 -10.51 -10.52
CA PHE A 100 12.07 -10.61 -10.86
C PHE A 100 12.88 -11.33 -9.78
N VAL A 101 12.67 -10.94 -8.51
CA VAL A 101 13.30 -11.60 -7.36
C VAL A 101 12.88 -13.07 -7.32
N ARG A 102 11.58 -13.37 -7.38
CA ARG A 102 11.06 -14.75 -7.35
C ARG A 102 11.65 -15.60 -8.47
N SER A 103 11.68 -15.08 -9.68
CA SER A 103 12.23 -15.77 -10.86
C SER A 103 13.71 -16.12 -10.66
N ALA A 104 14.51 -15.21 -10.11
CA ALA A 104 15.93 -15.45 -9.87
C ALA A 104 16.20 -16.66 -8.96
N PHE A 105 15.29 -16.98 -8.04
CA PHE A 105 15.41 -18.12 -7.13
C PHE A 105 14.70 -19.39 -7.64
N LEU A 106 13.59 -19.25 -8.37
CA LEU A 106 12.73 -20.37 -8.75
C LEU A 106 13.00 -20.94 -10.15
N ILE A 107 13.66 -20.20 -11.05
CA ILE A 107 14.07 -20.69 -12.39
C ILE A 107 14.74 -22.07 -12.36
N PRO A 108 15.67 -22.39 -11.42
CA PRO A 108 16.36 -23.67 -11.42
C PRO A 108 15.48 -24.89 -11.10
N ILE A 109 14.29 -24.67 -10.52
CA ILE A 109 13.44 -25.74 -9.96
C ILE A 109 12.00 -25.74 -10.46
N SER A 110 11.58 -24.68 -11.18
CA SER A 110 10.20 -24.51 -11.65
C SER A 110 10.09 -24.70 -13.16
N THR A 111 8.95 -25.21 -13.62
CA THR A 111 8.65 -25.28 -15.05
C THR A 111 8.28 -23.90 -15.60
N GLU A 112 8.43 -23.70 -16.91
CA GLU A 112 8.02 -22.46 -17.59
C GLU A 112 6.56 -22.09 -17.31
N MET A 113 5.69 -23.10 -17.19
CA MET A 113 4.27 -22.94 -16.87
C MET A 113 4.03 -22.31 -15.49
N ILE A 114 4.76 -22.76 -14.46
CA ILE A 114 4.65 -22.24 -13.10
C ILE A 114 5.17 -20.80 -13.02
N LEU A 115 6.28 -20.50 -13.70
CA LEU A 115 6.79 -19.12 -13.79
C LEU A 115 5.82 -18.18 -14.53
N ALA A 116 5.13 -18.67 -15.56
CA ALA A 116 4.12 -17.90 -16.28
C ALA A 116 2.90 -17.59 -15.41
N GLU A 117 2.48 -18.53 -14.55
CA GLU A 117 1.40 -18.32 -13.58
C GLU A 117 1.75 -17.21 -12.57
N TYR A 118 2.95 -17.26 -11.99
CA TYR A 118 3.44 -16.20 -11.11
C TYR A 118 3.52 -14.83 -11.78
N LEU A 119 3.96 -14.78 -13.05
CA LEU A 119 3.97 -13.52 -13.82
C LEU A 119 2.57 -12.97 -14.02
N TYR A 120 1.60 -13.84 -14.30
CA TYR A 120 0.21 -13.47 -14.50
C TYR A 120 -0.42 -12.92 -13.21
N GLU A 121 -0.17 -13.58 -12.07
CA GLU A 121 -0.61 -13.09 -10.76
C GLU A 121 0.01 -11.73 -10.41
N ASP A 122 1.33 -11.58 -10.57
CA ASP A 122 2.03 -10.32 -10.27
C ASP A 122 1.54 -9.18 -11.19
N TYR A 123 1.19 -9.48 -12.45
CA TYR A 123 0.57 -8.52 -13.37
C TYR A 123 -0.84 -8.10 -12.91
N ILE A 124 -1.68 -9.05 -12.50
CA ILE A 124 -3.02 -8.75 -11.94
C ILE A 124 -2.87 -7.88 -10.69
N ASN A 125 -1.93 -8.23 -9.81
CA ASN A 125 -1.65 -7.47 -8.59
C ASN A 125 -1.19 -6.04 -8.90
N ALA A 126 -0.31 -5.86 -9.91
CA ALA A 126 0.11 -4.53 -10.37
C ALA A 126 -1.06 -3.70 -10.93
N ALA A 127 -1.93 -4.32 -11.74
CA ALA A 127 -3.11 -3.66 -12.29
C ALA A 127 -4.09 -3.26 -11.17
N ALA A 128 -4.39 -4.17 -10.25
CA ALA A 128 -5.28 -3.94 -9.11
C ALA A 128 -4.74 -2.84 -8.19
N ALA A 129 -3.46 -2.88 -7.83
CA ALA A 129 -2.81 -1.86 -7.02
C ALA A 129 -2.82 -0.49 -7.73
N SER A 130 -2.57 -0.47 -9.04
CA SER A 130 -2.58 0.78 -9.82
C SER A 130 -3.97 1.42 -9.86
N ILE A 131 -5.03 0.61 -10.01
CA ILE A 131 -6.42 1.10 -9.92
C ILE A 131 -6.70 1.65 -8.52
N LYS A 132 -6.32 0.92 -7.46
CA LYS A 132 -6.46 1.39 -6.06
C LYS A 132 -5.74 2.72 -5.86
N ALA A 133 -4.52 2.87 -6.37
CA ALA A 133 -3.74 4.11 -6.29
C ALA A 133 -4.45 5.27 -6.97
N VAL A 134 -4.89 5.09 -8.23
CA VAL A 134 -5.59 6.13 -9.00
C VAL A 134 -6.86 6.58 -8.28
N VAL A 135 -7.68 5.63 -7.82
CA VAL A 135 -8.91 5.93 -7.08
C VAL A 135 -8.59 6.67 -5.79
N ALA A 136 -7.60 6.22 -5.02
CA ALA A 136 -7.22 6.86 -3.76
C ALA A 136 -6.71 8.30 -3.97
N LEU A 137 -5.88 8.54 -4.99
CA LEU A 137 -5.42 9.88 -5.36
C LEU A 137 -6.58 10.78 -5.80
N ALA A 138 -7.52 10.24 -6.58
CA ALA A 138 -8.73 10.96 -6.99
C ALA A 138 -9.61 11.33 -5.79
N VAL A 139 -9.80 10.41 -4.84
CA VAL A 139 -10.53 10.67 -3.58
C VAL A 139 -9.86 11.79 -2.79
N CYS A 140 -8.53 11.80 -2.69
CA CYS A 140 -7.80 12.90 -2.04
C CYS A 140 -8.05 14.24 -2.75
N ALA A 141 -8.03 14.26 -4.08
CA ALA A 141 -8.27 15.46 -4.89
C ALA A 141 -9.70 16.00 -4.74
N LEU A 142 -10.70 15.11 -4.82
CA LEU A 142 -12.11 15.44 -4.62
C LEU A 142 -12.38 15.94 -3.21
N THR A 143 -11.79 15.29 -2.20
CA THR A 143 -11.88 15.71 -0.79
C THR A 143 -11.33 17.14 -0.65
N PHE A 144 -10.15 17.42 -1.20
CA PHE A 144 -9.60 18.77 -1.17
C PHE A 144 -10.50 19.80 -1.87
N ALA A 145 -11.03 19.47 -3.06
CA ALA A 145 -11.94 20.34 -3.79
C ALA A 145 -13.22 20.63 -2.98
N PHE A 146 -13.81 19.62 -2.36
CA PHE A 146 -14.99 19.77 -1.50
C PHE A 146 -14.72 20.70 -0.31
N PHE A 147 -13.58 20.54 0.38
CA PHE A 147 -13.20 21.43 1.48
C PHE A 147 -12.98 22.88 1.03
N LYS A 148 -12.41 23.07 -0.16
CA LYS A 148 -12.22 24.40 -0.76
C LYS A 148 -13.56 25.05 -1.13
N LEU A 149 -14.49 24.29 -1.70
CA LEU A 149 -15.80 24.79 -2.14
C LEU A 149 -16.72 25.14 -0.96
N THR A 150 -16.71 24.32 0.09
CA THR A 150 -17.58 24.51 1.26
C THR A 150 -17.12 25.60 2.22
N LYS A 151 -15.98 26.27 1.93
CA LYS A 151 -15.32 27.24 2.83
C LYS A 151 -15.26 26.76 4.28
N ARG A 152 -15.15 25.45 4.50
CA ARG A 152 -14.99 24.88 5.83
C ARG A 152 -13.60 25.26 6.32
N GLU A 153 -13.49 26.42 6.96
CA GLU A 153 -12.31 26.76 7.73
C GLU A 153 -12.18 25.74 8.85
N SER A 154 -10.97 25.20 9.00
CA SER A 154 -10.63 24.34 10.12
C SER A 154 -10.89 25.13 11.40
N ARG A 155 -11.92 24.75 12.17
CA ARG A 155 -12.15 25.30 13.52
C ARG A 155 -11.05 24.93 14.51
N PHE A 156 -10.13 24.05 14.12
CA PHE A 156 -8.96 23.70 14.89
C PHE A 156 -7.85 24.72 14.60
N MET A 157 -7.46 25.49 15.63
CA MET A 157 -6.47 26.58 15.62
C MET A 157 -5.03 26.18 15.24
N ARG A 158 -4.75 24.94 14.81
CA ARG A 158 -3.39 24.41 14.61
C ARG A 158 -3.37 23.40 13.45
N PRO A 159 -2.24 23.20 12.75
CA PRO A 159 -2.13 22.24 11.65
C PRO A 159 -1.93 20.83 12.23
N TYR A 160 -2.90 20.37 13.00
CA TYR A 160 -3.04 18.94 13.24
C TYR A 160 -3.63 18.32 11.99
N ILE A 161 -3.29 17.06 11.74
CA ILE A 161 -4.16 16.18 10.98
C ILE A 161 -5.42 16.05 11.85
N ALA A 162 -6.30 17.04 11.75
CA ALA A 162 -7.55 17.07 12.47
C ALA A 162 -8.36 15.85 12.02
N PRO A 163 -9.21 15.27 12.88
CA PRO A 163 -10.06 14.13 12.51
C PRO A 163 -10.93 14.43 11.27
N PHE A 164 -11.10 15.71 10.91
CA PHE A 164 -11.79 16.19 9.71
C PHE A 164 -10.88 16.92 8.71
N SER A 165 -9.60 16.56 8.63
CA SER A 165 -8.67 17.11 7.63
C SER A 165 -8.74 16.33 6.30
N VAL A 166 -8.31 16.94 5.19
CA VAL A 166 -8.30 16.28 3.86
C VAL A 166 -7.62 14.89 3.90
N PRO A 167 -6.43 14.71 4.52
CA PRO A 167 -5.83 13.39 4.66
C PRO A 167 -6.68 12.40 5.47
N SER A 168 -7.28 12.83 6.57
CA SER A 168 -8.10 11.96 7.43
C SER A 168 -9.39 11.51 6.78
N VAL A 169 -10.08 12.43 6.11
CA VAL A 169 -11.32 12.12 5.40
C VAL A 169 -11.04 11.20 4.21
N ALA A 170 -9.97 11.48 3.45
CA ALA A 170 -9.56 10.59 2.37
C ALA A 170 -9.18 9.18 2.89
N ALA A 171 -8.43 9.11 3.99
CA ALA A 171 -8.08 7.83 4.62
C ALA A 171 -9.32 7.05 5.08
N LEU A 172 -10.33 7.72 5.65
CA LEU A 172 -11.58 7.10 6.06
C LEU A 172 -12.38 6.58 4.86
N ILE A 173 -12.49 7.37 3.79
CA ILE A 173 -13.20 6.96 2.58
C ILE A 173 -12.51 5.76 1.93
N VAL A 174 -11.19 5.81 1.77
CA VAL A 174 -10.42 4.73 1.15
C VAL A 174 -10.48 3.46 2.00
N GLY A 175 -10.18 3.53 3.30
CA GLY A 175 -10.23 2.38 4.19
C GLY A 175 -11.64 1.79 4.31
N GLY A 176 -12.66 2.65 4.42
CA GLY A 176 -14.06 2.21 4.47
C GLY A 176 -14.52 1.56 3.17
N ALA A 177 -14.12 2.09 2.02
CA ALA A 177 -14.43 1.50 0.71
C ALA A 177 -13.77 0.12 0.53
N LEU A 178 -12.52 -0.06 0.98
CA LEU A 178 -11.85 -1.36 0.97
C LEU A 178 -12.56 -2.36 1.86
N ALA A 179 -12.85 -2.00 3.11
CA ALA A 179 -13.56 -2.88 4.05
C ALA A 179 -14.94 -3.29 3.50
N LEU A 180 -15.67 -2.35 2.88
CA LEU A 180 -16.96 -2.63 2.26
C LEU A 180 -16.81 -3.55 1.05
N LEU A 181 -15.83 -3.31 0.18
CA LEU A 181 -15.55 -4.17 -0.97
C LEU A 181 -15.21 -5.60 -0.54
N ASP A 182 -14.36 -5.77 0.48
CA ASP A 182 -13.98 -7.07 1.03
C ASP A 182 -15.18 -7.79 1.65
N THR A 183 -16.03 -7.07 2.37
CA THR A 183 -17.27 -7.62 2.96
C THR A 183 -18.27 -8.04 1.88
N VAL A 184 -18.43 -7.23 0.83
CA VAL A 184 -19.34 -7.52 -0.29
C VAL A 184 -18.83 -8.72 -1.08
N THR A 185 -17.54 -8.75 -1.44
CA THR A 185 -16.96 -9.89 -2.17
C THR A 185 -17.05 -11.19 -1.37
N PHE A 186 -16.86 -11.14 -0.05
CA PHE A 186 -17.12 -12.29 0.81
C PHE A 186 -18.60 -12.72 0.79
N THR A 187 -19.52 -11.77 0.97
CA THR A 187 -20.98 -12.06 1.05
C THR A 187 -21.58 -12.55 -0.27
N PHE A 188 -21.02 -12.16 -1.41
CA PHE A 188 -21.52 -12.60 -2.72
C PHE A 188 -20.64 -13.69 -3.37
N GLY A 189 -19.48 -14.01 -2.78
CA GLY A 189 -18.54 -15.01 -3.29
C GLY A 189 -19.02 -16.46 -3.13
N GLY A 190 -19.94 -16.71 -2.20
CA GLY A 190 -20.67 -17.99 -2.10
C GLY A 190 -19.91 -19.16 -1.46
N PHE A 191 -18.65 -18.97 -1.06
CA PHE A 191 -17.85 -19.94 -0.31
C PHE A 191 -17.69 -19.44 1.14
N TYR A 192 -18.22 -20.22 2.08
CA TYR A 192 -18.30 -19.86 3.50
C TYR A 192 -17.72 -20.97 4.36
N GLU A 193 -16.44 -21.26 4.17
CA GLU A 193 -15.68 -22.15 5.04
C GLU A 193 -14.97 -21.36 6.15
N GLY A 194 -14.52 -22.05 7.20
CA GLY A 194 -13.86 -21.40 8.34
C GLY A 194 -12.63 -20.57 7.94
N GLU A 195 -11.91 -21.01 6.90
CA GLU A 195 -10.76 -20.32 6.33
C GLU A 195 -11.15 -19.01 5.63
N ASP A 196 -12.33 -18.95 5.00
CA ASP A 196 -12.83 -17.75 4.33
C ASP A 196 -13.15 -16.63 5.35
N PHE A 197 -13.68 -16.99 6.52
CA PHE A 197 -13.91 -16.03 7.61
C PHE A 197 -12.61 -15.47 8.18
N ALA A 198 -11.58 -16.31 8.34
CA ALA A 198 -10.27 -15.87 8.77
C ALA A 198 -9.64 -14.92 7.74
N ALA A 199 -9.74 -15.25 6.45
CA ALA A 199 -9.28 -14.39 5.36
C ALA A 199 -10.00 -13.04 5.32
N LEU A 200 -11.32 -13.01 5.54
CA LEU A 200 -12.08 -11.75 5.68
C LEU A 200 -11.59 -10.94 6.88
N GLY A 201 -11.37 -11.56 8.03
CA GLY A 201 -10.85 -10.89 9.23
C GLY A 201 -9.51 -10.21 8.98
N VAL A 202 -8.60 -10.89 8.26
CA VAL A 202 -7.31 -10.33 7.84
C VAL A 202 -7.50 -9.15 6.89
N LYS A 203 -8.36 -9.27 5.87
CA LYS A 203 -8.65 -8.18 4.92
C LYS A 203 -9.23 -6.94 5.62
N LEU A 204 -10.16 -7.13 6.57
CA LEU A 204 -10.70 -6.03 7.36
C LEU A 204 -9.64 -5.38 8.27
N ALA A 205 -8.75 -6.17 8.87
CA ALA A 205 -7.62 -5.64 9.62
C ALA A 205 -6.69 -4.82 8.72
N ILE A 206 -6.43 -5.26 7.49
CA ILE A 206 -5.64 -4.52 6.50
C ILE A 206 -6.34 -3.22 6.12
N ALA A 207 -7.66 -3.22 5.91
CA ALA A 207 -8.41 -2.00 5.65
C ALA A 207 -8.29 -0.97 6.78
N LEU A 208 -8.30 -1.42 8.05
CA LEU A 208 -8.03 -0.57 9.22
C LEU A 208 -6.58 -0.07 9.26
N LEU A 209 -5.60 -0.93 8.96
CA LEU A 209 -4.19 -0.54 8.88
C LEU A 209 -3.93 0.45 7.76
N THR A 210 -4.63 0.34 6.63
CA THR A 210 -4.56 1.29 5.52
C THR A 210 -4.89 2.71 5.98
N TYR A 211 -5.91 2.88 6.84
CA TYR A 211 -6.17 4.18 7.46
C TYR A 211 -4.94 4.71 8.22
N ALA A 212 -4.37 3.89 9.10
CA ALA A 212 -3.20 4.28 9.90
C ALA A 212 -1.99 4.64 9.03
N VAL A 213 -1.76 3.87 7.95
CA VAL A 213 -0.65 4.07 7.01
C VAL A 213 -0.80 5.36 6.20
N ILE A 214 -2.01 5.68 5.70
CA ILE A 214 -2.28 6.96 5.02
C ILE A 214 -2.04 8.14 5.97
N ILE A 215 -2.51 8.04 7.21
CA ILE A 215 -2.28 9.07 8.24
C ILE A 215 -0.79 9.22 8.54
N LEU A 216 -0.06 8.10 8.67
CA LEU A 216 1.38 8.11 8.92
C LEU A 216 2.14 8.77 7.77
N GLY A 217 1.79 8.46 6.52
CA GLY A 217 2.34 9.11 5.33
C GLY A 217 2.12 10.62 5.34
N ALA A 218 0.89 11.05 5.67
CA ALA A 218 0.56 12.47 5.81
C ALA A 218 1.35 13.15 6.94
N ARG A 219 1.50 12.52 8.11
CA ARG A 219 2.31 13.05 9.23
C ARG A 219 3.77 13.20 8.82
N THR A 220 4.31 12.19 8.17
CA THR A 220 5.71 12.17 7.77
C THR A 220 5.98 13.28 6.74
N GLN A 221 5.10 13.44 5.75
CA GLN A 221 5.15 14.55 4.81
C GLN A 221 5.11 15.92 5.50
N LYS A 222 4.31 16.10 6.57
CA LYS A 222 4.28 17.34 7.38
C LYS A 222 5.66 17.68 7.92
N TYR A 223 6.34 16.72 8.54
CA TYR A 223 7.67 16.93 9.11
C TYR A 223 8.70 17.35 8.05
N PHE A 224 8.66 16.74 6.87
CA PHE A 224 9.63 17.03 5.80
C PHE A 224 9.37 18.33 5.05
N LEU A 225 8.11 18.75 4.93
CA LEU A 225 7.75 20.03 4.33
C LEU A 225 7.99 21.24 5.24
N GLY A 226 8.45 21.02 6.48
CA GLY A 226 8.77 22.08 7.44
C GLY A 226 7.57 22.96 7.79
N ALA A 227 6.35 22.42 7.67
CA ALA A 227 5.15 23.14 8.06
C ALA A 227 5.19 23.34 9.58
N LYS A 228 5.45 24.57 10.02
CA LYS A 228 5.38 24.95 11.44
C LYS A 228 3.93 25.03 11.90
N ASP A 229 3.73 24.76 13.19
CA ASP A 229 2.44 24.83 13.86
C ASP A 229 1.84 26.25 13.87
#